data_AF-A0A524CYH9-F1
#
_entry.id   AF-A0A524CYH9-F1
#
_cell.length_a   1.000
_cell.length_b   1.000
_cell.length_c   1.000
_cell.angle_alpha   90.00
_cell.angle_beta   90.00
_cell.angle_gamma   90.00
#
_symmetry.space_group_name_H-M   'P 1'
#
loop_
_entity.id
_entity.type
_entity.pdbx_description
1 polymer ?
#
loop_
_entity_poly.entity_id
_entity_poly.type
_entity_poly.pdbx_seq_one_letter_code
_entity_poly.pdbx_strand_id
1 'polypeptide(L)'
;MLFLHSIMLTLDYGIIDQINSLPLINLVALLLLPFMGGMAGFFLLVSSMGNMISMQRHLQAGKPVKSLAIRQVLGGIILLIFAVLTEAWIGYHGALGEAILLKEDWLMTGLTRGYHMETIHTIAWCIIINGLVHAALARNEKWKDVDRNIKIYVVLAILIVVLTLPIWLAVDSLIPGYPYATYSDIGRANSNLTIQYPFPGVSTFWEYIYLFPLAAIAGQPEPIFPYLAISFVGSIFGIYLSQERDKIPRDFPKRGMQVGFILFFIGLIGLIVTYVDLLINQSLDVTLTTYLRLWDHRSYTPDGPGNTHWFGWLFQLLCLNGASIWATLFIIYMVEYRGKGAIFAKKTQPIRRYGFVAFTVYNNQWIIFFGQLIVSLLFGLTVYSKFGWGGVFLVMLLTYLIFEIILRLWEKVDYVGTLEWCMGTIGSFMIPARKQMVSEESGEIPKWWKMGTPKVQKAFYNVDWLNVVLPSEINHKQKKESRLAWKLSLVGLLLFPLSIVALNIAKNSTELEGKNPYNSRAKILSLVSLIFTAIWITLAIIFTPNMLGIPL
;
A
#
# COMPACT_ATOMS: atom_id res chain seq x y z
N MET A 1 5.97 0.40 -4.14
CA MET A 1 6.81 -0.52 -3.36
C MET A 1 8.03 -0.99 -4.13
N LEU A 2 7.94 -1.90 -5.11
CA LEU A 2 9.13 -2.42 -5.81
C LEU A 2 10.11 -1.33 -6.27
N PHE A 3 9.65 -0.36 -7.06
CA PHE A 3 10.47 0.76 -7.52
C PHE A 3 10.96 1.68 -6.41
N LEU A 4 10.15 1.90 -5.38
CA LEU A 4 10.56 2.71 -4.24
C LEU A 4 11.72 2.04 -3.49
N HIS A 5 11.59 0.74 -3.20
CA HIS A 5 12.64 0.00 -2.49
C HIS A 5 13.89 -0.12 -3.35
N SER A 6 13.78 -0.25 -4.68
CA SER A 6 14.96 -0.15 -5.54
C SER A 6 15.71 1.16 -5.32
N ILE A 7 15.00 2.28 -5.19
CA ILE A 7 15.62 3.60 -4.95
C ILE A 7 16.21 3.64 -3.55
N MET A 8 15.44 3.32 -2.49
CA MET A 8 15.95 3.32 -1.11
C MET A 8 17.17 2.41 -0.92
N LEU A 9 17.19 1.26 -1.59
CA LEU A 9 18.26 0.28 -1.45
C LEU A 9 19.48 0.57 -2.33
N THR A 10 19.36 1.39 -3.39
CA THR A 10 20.48 1.59 -4.34
C THR A 10 20.91 3.04 -4.53
N LEU A 11 20.10 4.02 -4.15
CA LEU A 11 20.49 5.43 -4.22
C LEU A 11 21.57 5.74 -3.18
N ASP A 12 22.61 6.43 -3.62
CA ASP A 12 23.59 7.03 -2.71
C ASP A 12 23.00 8.29 -2.09
N TYR A 13 22.97 8.37 -0.76
CA TYR A 13 22.45 9.54 -0.05
C TYR A 13 23.46 10.68 0.02
N GLY A 14 24.74 10.45 -0.30
CA GLY A 14 25.74 11.52 -0.48
C GLY A 14 25.38 12.52 -1.58
N ILE A 15 24.38 12.22 -2.41
CA ILE A 15 23.81 13.18 -3.37
C ILE A 15 23.17 14.40 -2.68
N ILE A 16 22.78 14.29 -1.40
CA ILE A 16 22.16 15.39 -0.66
C ILE A 16 23.17 16.52 -0.45
N ASP A 17 24.44 16.21 -0.21
CA ASP A 17 25.52 17.22 -0.12
C ASP A 17 25.71 17.96 -1.45
N GLN A 18 25.23 17.37 -2.54
CA GLN A 18 25.31 17.89 -3.90
C GLN A 18 23.96 18.43 -4.40
N ILE A 19 22.97 18.64 -3.53
CA ILE A 19 21.58 19.01 -3.88
C ILE A 19 21.49 20.17 -4.88
N ASN A 20 22.39 21.15 -4.72
CA ASN A 20 22.51 22.34 -5.57
C ASN A 20 22.97 22.08 -7.00
N SER A 21 23.67 20.97 -7.21
CA SER A 21 24.15 20.50 -8.52
C SER A 21 23.29 19.37 -9.09
N LEU A 22 22.30 18.88 -8.34
CA LEU A 22 21.41 17.86 -8.87
C LEU A 22 20.42 18.46 -9.87
N PRO A 23 20.11 17.74 -10.95
CA PRO A 23 18.95 18.02 -11.78
C PRO A 23 17.67 18.18 -10.95
N LEU A 24 16.86 19.19 -11.24
CA LEU A 24 15.61 19.44 -10.51
C LEU A 24 14.66 18.24 -10.50
N ILE A 25 14.69 17.40 -11.55
CA ILE A 25 13.88 16.18 -11.63
C ILE A 25 14.21 15.20 -10.48
N ASN A 26 15.46 15.18 -10.03
CA ASN A 26 15.90 14.36 -8.91
C ASN A 26 15.34 14.88 -7.58
N LEU A 27 15.23 16.21 -7.43
CA LEU A 27 14.59 16.83 -6.25
C LEU A 27 13.09 16.51 -6.22
N VAL A 28 12.44 16.57 -7.38
CA VAL A 28 11.04 16.17 -7.53
C VAL A 28 10.86 14.70 -7.18
N ALA A 29 11.80 13.83 -7.59
CA ALA A 29 11.78 12.42 -7.21
C ALA A 29 11.97 12.24 -5.69
N LEU A 30 12.92 12.95 -5.07
CA LEU A 30 13.12 12.94 -3.62
C LEU A 30 11.87 13.40 -2.85
N LEU A 31 11.05 14.27 -3.43
CA LEU A 31 9.77 14.67 -2.85
C LEU A 31 8.69 13.61 -3.10
N LEU A 32 8.43 13.22 -4.35
CA LEU A 32 7.29 12.34 -4.66
C LEU A 32 7.45 10.91 -4.14
N LEU A 33 8.68 10.39 -4.08
CA LEU A 33 8.90 8.98 -3.77
C LEU A 33 8.64 8.63 -2.30
N PRO A 34 9.16 9.36 -1.29
CA PRO A 34 8.79 9.12 0.11
C PRO A 34 7.28 9.23 0.34
N PHE A 35 6.61 10.19 -0.32
CA PHE A 35 5.15 10.30 -0.28
C PHE A 35 4.47 9.04 -0.82
N MET A 36 4.91 8.55 -1.99
CA MET A 36 4.39 7.30 -2.55
C MET A 36 4.70 6.08 -1.68
N GLY A 37 5.82 6.11 -0.94
CA GLY A 37 6.19 5.09 0.04
C GLY A 37 5.36 5.08 1.30
N GLY A 38 4.97 6.25 1.80
CA GLY A 38 4.07 6.38 2.93
C GLY A 38 2.63 5.94 2.64
N MET A 39 2.26 5.67 1.39
CA MET A 39 0.91 5.20 1.03
C MET A 39 0.68 3.72 1.34
N ALA A 40 1.33 3.10 2.31
CA ALA A 40 1.03 1.72 2.71
C ALA A 40 -0.45 1.52 3.15
N GLY A 41 -1.06 2.56 3.72
CA GLY A 41 -2.49 2.59 4.01
C GLY A 41 -3.37 2.34 2.78
N PHE A 42 -2.90 2.67 1.57
CA PHE A 42 -3.55 2.28 0.30
C PHE A 42 -3.64 0.76 0.15
N PHE A 43 -2.55 0.02 0.43
CA PHE A 43 -2.54 -1.44 0.35
C PHE A 43 -3.48 -2.06 1.38
N LEU A 44 -3.49 -1.54 2.61
CA LEU A 44 -4.41 -1.99 3.65
C LEU A 44 -5.88 -1.72 3.27
N LEU A 45 -6.17 -0.53 2.73
CA LEU A 45 -7.50 -0.14 2.27
C LEU A 45 -8.02 -1.11 1.20
N VAL A 46 -7.22 -1.38 0.17
CA VAL A 46 -7.59 -2.29 -0.94
C VAL A 46 -7.72 -3.74 -0.44
N SER A 47 -6.81 -4.18 0.42
CA SER A 47 -6.84 -5.53 1.00
C SER A 47 -8.08 -5.74 1.87
N SER A 48 -8.44 -4.76 2.70
CA SER A 48 -9.64 -4.81 3.52
C SER A 48 -10.93 -4.80 2.70
N MET A 49 -10.97 -3.98 1.63
CA MET A 49 -12.08 -3.97 0.67
C MET A 49 -12.27 -5.35 0.02
N GLY A 50 -11.18 -5.96 -0.48
CA GLY A 50 -11.22 -7.30 -1.07
C GLY A 50 -11.64 -8.38 -0.06
N ASN A 51 -11.12 -8.32 1.17
CA ASN A 51 -11.51 -9.24 2.23
C ASN A 51 -13.00 -9.12 2.58
N MET A 52 -13.50 -7.90 2.74
CA MET A 52 -14.91 -7.67 3.03
C MET A 52 -15.82 -8.16 1.91
N ILE A 53 -15.46 -7.97 0.64
CA ILE A 53 -16.20 -8.56 -0.49
C ILE A 53 -16.23 -10.09 -0.39
N SER A 54 -15.11 -10.71 -0.01
CA SER A 54 -15.05 -12.16 0.22
C SER A 54 -15.96 -12.61 1.36
N MET A 55 -16.05 -11.82 2.43
CA MET A 55 -16.92 -12.10 3.59
C MET A 55 -18.40 -11.99 3.23
N GLN A 56 -18.79 -10.91 2.53
CA GLN A 56 -20.16 -10.68 2.06
C GLN A 56 -20.62 -11.80 1.13
N ARG A 57 -19.79 -12.19 0.14
CA ARG A 57 -20.09 -13.32 -0.75
C ARG A 57 -20.26 -14.65 -0.02
N HIS A 58 -19.49 -14.86 1.05
CA HIS A 58 -19.63 -16.07 1.88
C HIS A 58 -20.99 -16.13 2.59
N LEU A 59 -21.46 -14.99 3.12
CA LEU A 59 -22.76 -14.88 3.76
C LEU A 59 -23.92 -14.94 2.74
N GLN A 60 -23.75 -14.31 1.57
CA GLN A 60 -24.70 -14.39 0.45
C GLN A 60 -24.88 -15.82 -0.06
N ALA A 61 -23.82 -16.65 -0.01
CA ALA A 61 -23.88 -18.06 -0.32
C ALA A 61 -24.56 -18.93 0.77
N GLY A 62 -25.20 -18.31 1.78
CA GLY A 62 -25.90 -19.01 2.86
C GLY A 62 -24.99 -19.70 3.88
N LYS A 63 -23.67 -19.43 3.86
CA LYS A 63 -22.73 -20.09 4.78
C LYS A 63 -22.83 -19.48 6.19
N PRO A 64 -22.66 -20.29 7.25
CA PRO A 64 -22.87 -19.84 8.62
C PRO A 64 -21.82 -18.83 9.08
N VAL A 65 -22.26 -17.84 9.88
CA VAL A 65 -21.41 -16.77 10.44
C VAL A 65 -20.22 -17.31 11.24
N LYS A 66 -20.38 -18.43 11.94
CA LYS A 66 -19.27 -19.07 12.68
C LYS A 66 -18.16 -19.54 11.73
N SER A 67 -18.52 -20.09 10.57
CA SER A 67 -17.56 -20.53 9.54
C SER A 67 -16.80 -19.34 8.97
N LEU A 68 -17.49 -18.22 8.76
CA LEU A 68 -16.86 -16.96 8.37
C LEU A 68 -15.79 -16.53 9.38
N ALA A 69 -16.15 -16.46 10.67
CA ALA A 69 -15.24 -16.04 11.72
C ALA A 69 -13.98 -16.92 11.77
N ILE A 70 -14.16 -18.25 11.78
CA ILE A 70 -13.05 -19.22 11.80
C ILE A 70 -12.16 -19.04 10.57
N ARG A 71 -12.75 -18.90 9.37
CA ARG A 71 -12.00 -18.69 8.13
C ARG A 71 -11.15 -17.41 8.18
N GLN A 72 -11.67 -16.34 8.75
CA GLN A 72 -10.97 -15.05 8.83
C GLN A 72 -9.85 -15.09 9.88
N VAL A 73 -10.14 -15.63 11.07
CA VAL A 73 -9.13 -15.77 12.14
C VAL A 73 -8.00 -16.69 11.70
N LEU A 74 -8.30 -17.89 11.21
CA LEU A 74 -7.27 -18.82 10.75
C LEU A 74 -6.52 -18.30 9.51
N GLY A 75 -7.24 -17.68 8.57
CA GLY A 75 -6.61 -17.07 7.40
C GLY A 75 -5.67 -15.93 7.76
N GLY A 76 -6.07 -15.08 8.71
CA GLY A 76 -5.24 -14.00 9.24
C GLY A 76 -4.05 -14.51 10.05
N ILE A 77 -4.21 -15.56 10.86
CA ILE A 77 -3.10 -16.21 11.59
C ILE A 77 -2.09 -16.81 10.62
N ILE A 78 -2.53 -17.50 9.57
CA ILE A 78 -1.63 -18.03 8.54
C ILE A 78 -0.87 -16.88 7.88
N LEU A 79 -1.55 -15.81 7.48
CA LEU A 79 -0.89 -14.63 6.90
C LEU A 79 0.11 -14.00 7.88
N LEU A 80 -0.22 -13.92 9.18
CA LEU A 80 0.65 -13.37 10.21
C LEU A 80 1.92 -14.22 10.40
N ILE A 81 1.80 -15.55 10.43
CA ILE A 81 2.95 -16.46 10.48
C ILE A 81 3.87 -16.22 9.27
N PHE A 82 3.29 -16.09 8.09
CA PHE A 82 4.06 -15.80 6.89
C PHE A 82 4.69 -14.41 6.95
N ALA A 83 4.00 -13.38 7.46
CA ALA A 83 4.56 -12.04 7.65
C ALA A 83 5.81 -12.07 8.54
N VAL A 84 5.74 -12.80 9.65
CA VAL A 84 6.86 -13.00 10.58
C VAL A 84 8.00 -13.73 9.89
N LEU A 85 7.69 -14.82 9.16
CA LEU A 85 8.68 -15.58 8.42
C LEU A 85 9.35 -14.74 7.32
N THR A 86 8.60 -13.89 6.63
CA THR A 86 9.14 -13.00 5.59
C THR A 86 10.06 -11.95 6.18
N GLU A 87 9.65 -11.24 7.23
CA GLU A 87 10.51 -10.22 7.82
C GLU A 87 11.73 -10.79 8.53
N ALA A 88 11.59 -11.96 9.16
CA ALA A 88 12.70 -12.63 9.82
C ALA A 88 13.67 -13.28 8.82
N TRP A 89 13.18 -14.15 7.94
CA TRP A 89 14.04 -15.13 7.27
C TRP A 89 14.13 -14.95 5.75
N ILE A 90 13.01 -14.91 5.05
CA ILE A 90 13.00 -15.09 3.58
C ILE A 90 12.85 -13.79 2.79
N GLY A 91 12.59 -12.67 3.47
CA GLY A 91 12.42 -11.35 2.85
C GLY A 91 13.73 -10.66 2.57
N TYR A 92 13.63 -9.54 1.86
CA TYR A 92 14.79 -8.74 1.43
C TYR A 92 15.49 -8.00 2.58
N HIS A 93 14.80 -7.76 3.69
CA HIS A 93 15.38 -7.30 4.97
C HIS A 93 15.58 -8.43 5.99
N GLY A 94 15.17 -9.65 5.64
CA GLY A 94 15.37 -10.83 6.50
C GLY A 94 16.76 -11.44 6.32
N ALA A 95 17.00 -12.53 7.04
CA ALA A 95 18.24 -13.30 7.02
C ALA A 95 18.75 -13.62 5.60
N LEU A 96 17.87 -14.05 4.70
CA LEU A 96 18.24 -14.36 3.32
C LEU A 96 18.73 -13.13 2.55
N GLY A 97 18.03 -12.00 2.67
CA GLY A 97 18.43 -10.76 2.02
C GLY A 97 19.78 -10.25 2.53
N GLU A 98 19.98 -10.26 3.85
CA GLU A 98 21.25 -9.87 4.48
C GLU A 98 22.40 -10.81 4.10
N ALA A 99 22.13 -12.13 4.00
CA ALA A 99 23.11 -13.12 3.55
C ALA A 99 23.50 -12.94 2.08
N ILE A 100 22.55 -12.60 1.19
CA ILE A 100 22.84 -12.27 -0.22
C ILE A 100 23.75 -11.05 -0.32
N LEU A 101 23.55 -10.07 0.57
CA LEU A 101 24.40 -8.88 0.71
C LEU A 101 25.73 -9.16 1.43
N LEU A 102 26.02 -10.42 1.80
CA LEU A 102 27.25 -10.85 2.47
C LEU A 102 27.49 -10.18 3.83
N LYS A 103 26.43 -9.81 4.54
CA LYS A 103 26.54 -9.27 5.89
C LYS A 103 26.69 -10.38 6.93
N GLU A 104 27.52 -10.16 7.94
CA GLU A 104 27.86 -11.18 8.94
C GLU A 104 26.71 -11.49 9.92
N ASP A 105 25.84 -10.51 10.19
CA ASP A 105 24.79 -10.61 11.23
C ASP A 105 23.45 -11.21 10.78
N TRP A 106 23.40 -11.86 9.60
CA TRP A 106 22.15 -12.35 9.02
C TRP A 106 21.35 -13.29 9.95
N LEU A 107 22.03 -14.06 10.81
CA LEU A 107 21.39 -14.95 11.78
C LEU A 107 20.66 -14.15 12.88
N MET A 108 21.29 -13.09 13.39
CA MET A 108 20.68 -12.21 14.41
C MET A 108 19.47 -11.48 13.85
N THR A 109 19.53 -11.07 12.57
CA THR A 109 18.36 -10.55 11.85
C THR A 109 17.22 -11.58 11.84
N GLY A 110 17.53 -12.84 11.52
CA GLY A 110 16.56 -13.95 11.54
C GLY A 110 15.85 -14.18 12.88
N LEU A 111 16.51 -13.88 13.99
CA LEU A 111 15.96 -14.10 15.33
C LEU A 111 15.15 -12.92 15.88
N THR A 112 15.34 -11.73 15.33
CA THR A 112 14.79 -10.49 15.92
C THR A 112 13.83 -9.75 14.99
N ARG A 113 14.05 -9.81 13.67
CA ARG A 113 13.35 -8.98 12.69
C ARG A 113 11.87 -9.36 12.49
N GLY A 114 11.48 -10.57 12.91
CA GLY A 114 10.06 -10.99 12.93
C GLY A 114 9.15 -10.15 13.83
N TYR A 115 9.71 -9.29 14.69
CA TYR A 115 8.98 -8.31 15.53
C TYR A 115 8.87 -6.92 14.87
N HIS A 116 9.39 -6.76 13.66
CA HIS A 116 9.23 -5.53 12.87
C HIS A 116 7.85 -5.49 12.22
N MET A 117 7.08 -4.45 12.52
CA MET A 117 5.66 -4.38 12.17
C MET A 117 5.44 -3.70 10.82
N GLU A 118 5.83 -4.41 9.77
CA GLU A 118 5.57 -4.02 8.39
C GLU A 118 4.09 -4.12 8.02
N THR A 119 3.72 -3.46 6.91
CA THR A 119 2.34 -3.38 6.41
C THR A 119 1.61 -4.72 6.37
N ILE A 120 2.30 -5.82 6.06
CA ILE A 120 1.70 -7.17 5.95
C ILE A 120 1.26 -7.71 7.32
N HIS A 121 2.04 -7.47 8.38
CA HIS A 121 1.63 -7.82 9.74
C HIS A 121 0.35 -7.10 10.12
N THR A 122 0.30 -5.81 9.79
CA THR A 122 -0.85 -4.93 10.06
C THR A 122 -2.08 -5.37 9.27
N ILE A 123 -1.91 -5.76 8.01
CA ILE A 123 -2.98 -6.39 7.20
C ILE A 123 -3.48 -7.67 7.87
N ALA A 124 -2.59 -8.55 8.32
CA ALA A 124 -2.96 -9.81 8.95
C ALA A 124 -3.78 -9.60 10.23
N TRP A 125 -3.31 -8.73 11.12
CA TRP A 125 -4.04 -8.35 12.34
C TRP A 125 -5.38 -7.70 12.02
N CYS A 126 -5.42 -6.80 11.04
CA CYS A 126 -6.66 -6.17 10.60
C CYS A 126 -7.65 -7.19 10.02
N ILE A 127 -7.20 -8.22 9.29
CA ILE A 127 -8.06 -9.30 8.79
C ILE A 127 -8.69 -10.06 9.95
N ILE A 128 -7.90 -10.41 10.98
CA ILE A 128 -8.40 -11.10 12.18
C ILE A 128 -9.46 -10.24 12.88
N ILE A 129 -9.13 -8.99 13.18
CA ILE A 129 -10.01 -8.08 13.92
C ILE A 129 -11.28 -7.76 13.10
N ASN A 130 -11.14 -7.39 11.82
CA ASN A 130 -12.29 -7.14 10.95
C ASN A 130 -13.16 -8.37 10.77
N GLY A 131 -12.56 -9.55 10.68
CA GLY A 131 -13.30 -10.81 10.58
C GLY A 131 -14.18 -11.06 11.81
N LEU A 132 -13.64 -10.82 13.01
CA LEU A 132 -14.38 -10.93 14.27
C LEU A 132 -15.48 -9.86 14.39
N VAL A 133 -15.15 -8.60 14.10
CA VAL A 133 -16.13 -7.49 14.09
C VAL A 133 -17.26 -7.79 13.11
N HIS A 134 -16.92 -8.18 11.87
CA HIS A 134 -17.93 -8.45 10.85
C HIS A 134 -18.79 -9.66 11.21
N ALA A 135 -18.18 -10.73 11.73
CA ALA A 135 -18.93 -11.89 12.20
C ALA A 135 -19.90 -11.51 13.34
N ALA A 136 -19.51 -10.61 14.25
CA ALA A 136 -20.41 -10.11 15.29
C ALA A 136 -21.60 -9.34 14.69
N LEU A 137 -21.34 -8.48 13.71
CA LEU A 137 -22.37 -7.70 13.00
C LEU A 137 -23.29 -8.56 12.11
N ALA A 138 -22.78 -9.68 11.62
CA ALA A 138 -23.50 -10.58 10.72
C ALA A 138 -24.49 -11.53 11.43
N ARG A 139 -24.44 -11.61 12.77
CA ARG A 139 -25.31 -12.49 13.57
C ARG A 139 -26.79 -12.22 13.27
N ASN A 140 -27.61 -13.26 13.26
CA ASN A 140 -29.05 -13.17 13.02
C ASN A 140 -29.40 -12.48 11.69
N GLU A 141 -28.65 -12.80 10.63
CA GLU A 141 -28.80 -12.23 9.27
C GLU A 141 -28.67 -10.70 9.16
N LYS A 142 -28.21 -10.06 10.24
CA LYS A 142 -28.07 -8.62 10.33
C LYS A 142 -27.00 -8.06 9.37
N TRP A 143 -26.23 -8.90 8.67
CA TRP A 143 -25.32 -8.47 7.61
C TRP A 143 -26.05 -7.79 6.43
N LYS A 144 -27.34 -8.10 6.22
CA LYS A 144 -28.21 -7.49 5.19
C LYS A 144 -28.52 -6.02 5.45
N ASP A 145 -28.39 -5.57 6.70
CA ASP A 145 -28.61 -4.19 7.12
C ASP A 145 -27.34 -3.36 6.89
N VAL A 146 -27.18 -2.93 5.64
CA VAL A 146 -26.00 -2.23 5.11
C VAL A 146 -25.75 -0.93 5.87
N ASP A 147 -26.79 -0.11 6.04
CA ASP A 147 -26.67 1.21 6.66
C ASP A 147 -26.20 1.11 8.11
N ARG A 148 -26.75 0.16 8.89
CA ARG A 148 -26.30 -0.06 10.26
C ARG A 148 -24.85 -0.50 10.30
N ASN A 149 -24.46 -1.45 9.45
CA ASN A 149 -23.08 -1.95 9.43
C ASN A 149 -22.10 -0.83 9.09
N ILE A 150 -22.41 -0.01 8.09
CA ILE A 150 -21.58 1.12 7.69
C ILE A 150 -21.46 2.15 8.82
N LYS A 151 -22.58 2.51 9.47
CA LYS A 151 -22.55 3.43 10.63
C LYS A 151 -21.65 2.90 11.74
N ILE A 152 -21.72 1.61 12.05
CA ILE A 152 -20.87 0.99 13.06
C ILE A 152 -19.39 1.04 12.64
N TYR A 153 -19.05 0.70 11.39
CA TYR A 153 -17.67 0.81 10.91
C TYR A 153 -17.14 2.25 10.94
N VAL A 154 -17.98 3.25 10.64
CA VAL A 154 -17.59 4.67 10.77
C VAL A 154 -17.27 5.03 12.22
N VAL A 155 -18.14 4.64 13.16
CA VAL A 155 -17.92 4.89 14.60
C VAL A 155 -16.65 4.19 15.08
N LEU A 156 -16.44 2.94 14.68
CA LEU A 156 -15.22 2.20 15.03
C LEU A 156 -13.96 2.84 14.43
N ALA A 157 -14.01 3.32 13.18
CA ALA A 157 -12.86 4.01 12.58
C ALA A 157 -12.48 5.28 13.34
N ILE A 158 -13.48 6.10 13.73
CA ILE A 158 -13.26 7.30 14.55
C ILE A 158 -12.69 6.92 15.92
N LEU A 159 -13.26 5.89 16.56
CA LEU A 159 -12.81 5.42 17.87
C LEU A 159 -11.35 4.98 17.84
N ILE A 160 -10.93 4.23 16.82
CA ILE A 160 -9.53 3.81 16.67
C ILE A 160 -8.59 5.02 16.60
N VAL A 161 -8.91 6.02 15.77
CA VAL A 161 -8.07 7.23 15.64
C VAL A 161 -7.99 7.99 16.97
N VAL A 162 -9.11 8.14 17.68
CA VAL A 162 -9.14 8.83 18.99
C VAL A 162 -8.35 8.06 20.06
N LEU A 163 -8.42 6.73 20.05
CA LEU A 163 -7.74 5.88 21.03
C LEU A 163 -6.25 5.67 20.72
N THR A 164 -5.76 5.99 19.52
CA THR A 164 -4.35 5.77 19.13
C THR A 164 -3.38 6.38 20.12
N LEU A 165 -3.49 7.69 20.40
CA LEU A 165 -2.55 8.36 21.30
C LEU A 165 -2.63 7.83 22.75
N PRO A 166 -3.81 7.69 23.38
CA PRO A 166 -3.92 7.07 24.70
C PRO A 166 -3.30 5.66 24.78
N ILE A 167 -3.47 4.85 23.73
CA ILE A 167 -2.90 3.51 23.68
C ILE A 167 -1.38 3.54 23.58
N TRP A 168 -0.81 4.40 22.74
CA TRP A 168 0.64 4.54 22.64
C TRP A 168 1.26 5.02 23.97
N LEU A 169 0.65 6.00 24.62
CA LEU A 169 1.08 6.47 25.95
C LEU A 169 0.96 5.38 27.02
N ALA A 170 -0.10 4.55 26.97
CA ALA A 170 -0.24 3.42 27.87
C ALA A 170 0.83 2.36 27.64
N VAL A 171 1.21 2.08 26.38
CA VAL A 171 2.30 1.15 26.05
C VAL A 171 3.65 1.71 26.52
N ASP A 172 3.93 2.98 26.28
CA ASP A 172 5.15 3.63 26.75
C ASP A 172 5.24 3.64 28.29
N SER A 173 4.10 3.81 28.98
CA SER A 173 4.04 3.70 30.45
C SER A 173 4.33 2.29 30.96
N LEU A 174 4.00 1.26 30.17
CA LEU A 174 4.30 -0.15 30.49
C LEU A 174 5.74 -0.51 30.19
N ILE A 175 6.29 0.03 29.10
CA ILE A 175 7.66 -0.19 28.64
C ILE A 175 8.26 1.17 28.26
N PRO A 176 8.95 1.84 29.20
CA PRO A 176 9.50 3.18 28.98
C PRO A 176 10.40 3.25 27.74
N GLY A 177 10.07 4.19 26.84
CA GLY A 177 10.79 4.43 25.59
C GLY A 177 10.33 3.54 24.43
N TYR A 178 9.22 2.80 24.55
CA TYR A 178 8.76 1.92 23.48
C TYR A 178 8.11 2.71 22.32
N PRO A 179 8.46 2.45 21.04
CA PRO A 179 9.31 1.37 20.56
C PRO A 179 10.78 1.74 20.31
N TYR A 180 11.19 3.00 20.51
CA TYR A 180 12.45 3.54 19.96
C TYR A 180 13.68 3.48 20.86
N ALA A 181 13.51 3.42 22.18
CA ALA A 181 14.62 3.28 23.10
C ALA A 181 15.42 2.01 22.80
N THR A 182 16.72 2.06 23.03
CA THR A 182 17.64 0.95 22.80
C THR A 182 17.93 0.18 24.09
N TYR A 183 18.46 -1.04 23.97
CA TYR A 183 18.93 -1.78 25.15
C TYR A 183 20.08 -1.05 25.89
N SER A 184 20.84 -0.19 25.19
CA SER A 184 21.81 0.70 25.82
C SER A 184 21.16 1.81 26.64
N ASP A 185 20.10 2.44 26.13
CA ASP A 185 19.42 3.55 26.82
C ASP A 185 18.83 3.12 28.17
N ILE A 186 18.37 1.87 28.26
CA ILE A 186 17.83 1.29 29.49
C ILE A 186 18.85 0.49 30.31
N GLY A 187 20.15 0.56 29.95
CA GLY A 187 21.25 -0.03 30.71
C GLY A 187 21.26 -1.56 30.75
N ARG A 188 20.64 -2.25 29.79
CA ARG A 188 20.55 -3.72 29.75
C ARG A 188 21.62 -4.39 28.89
N ALA A 189 22.06 -3.73 27.81
CA ALA A 189 23.14 -4.23 26.95
C ALA A 189 23.80 -3.08 26.17
N ASN A 190 25.06 -3.24 25.79
CA ASN A 190 25.70 -2.33 24.84
C ASN A 190 25.26 -2.66 23.39
N SER A 191 24.00 -2.36 23.09
CA SER A 191 23.38 -2.67 21.80
C SER A 191 22.43 -1.55 21.37
N ASN A 192 22.60 -1.09 20.14
CA ASN A 192 21.71 -0.12 19.48
C ASN A 192 20.39 -0.74 19.00
N LEU A 193 20.14 -2.02 19.30
CA LEU A 193 18.87 -2.66 19.00
C LEU A 193 17.76 -2.00 19.82
N THR A 194 16.66 -1.62 19.17
CA THR A 194 15.53 -1.01 19.87
C THR A 194 14.79 -2.05 20.71
N ILE A 195 14.23 -1.65 21.85
CA ILE A 195 13.51 -2.51 22.79
C ILE A 195 12.22 -3.12 22.20
N GLN A 196 11.78 -2.65 21.03
CA GLN A 196 10.77 -3.33 20.23
C GLN A 196 11.16 -4.77 19.89
N TYR A 197 12.44 -5.04 19.66
CA TYR A 197 12.94 -6.35 19.28
C TYR A 197 13.46 -7.08 20.51
N PRO A 198 13.03 -8.32 20.78
CA PRO A 198 13.66 -9.11 21.81
C PRO A 198 15.11 -9.42 21.39
N PHE A 199 16.05 -9.34 22.33
CA PHE A 199 17.48 -9.53 22.08
C PHE A 199 17.97 -10.87 22.66
N PRO A 200 18.42 -11.83 21.83
CA PRO A 200 18.91 -13.13 22.28
C PRO A 200 20.00 -13.01 23.35
N GLY A 201 19.84 -13.75 24.46
CA GLY A 201 20.78 -13.73 25.59
C GLY A 201 20.59 -12.56 26.58
N VAL A 202 19.73 -11.59 26.26
CA VAL A 202 19.40 -10.45 27.14
C VAL A 202 17.92 -10.45 27.51
N SER A 203 17.05 -10.65 26.52
CA SER A 203 15.61 -10.70 26.75
C SER A 203 15.16 -12.00 27.42
N THR A 204 14.20 -11.88 28.33
CA THR A 204 13.53 -13.00 28.97
C THR A 204 12.58 -13.70 27.99
N PHE A 205 12.26 -14.97 28.24
CA PHE A 205 11.25 -15.71 27.46
C PHE A 205 9.91 -14.97 27.38
N TRP A 206 9.51 -14.29 28.46
CA TRP A 206 8.25 -13.54 28.49
C TRP A 206 8.26 -12.32 27.57
N GLU A 207 9.40 -11.64 27.42
CA GLU A 207 9.57 -10.53 26.47
C GLU A 207 9.30 -10.97 25.03
N TYR A 208 9.79 -12.15 24.62
CA TYR A 208 9.45 -12.70 23.31
C TYR A 208 7.93 -12.89 23.14
N ILE A 209 7.21 -13.29 24.19
CA ILE A 209 5.76 -13.50 24.11
C ILE A 209 5.01 -12.18 24.04
N TYR A 210 5.27 -11.23 24.95
CA TYR A 210 4.45 -10.03 25.06
C TYR A 210 4.86 -8.91 24.09
N LEU A 211 6.12 -8.85 23.65
CA LEU A 211 6.56 -7.83 22.68
C LEU A 211 5.88 -8.03 21.32
N PHE A 212 5.52 -9.25 20.96
CA PHE A 212 4.85 -9.55 19.69
C PHE A 212 3.47 -8.86 19.55
N PRO A 213 2.50 -9.06 20.46
CA PRO A 213 1.24 -8.33 20.41
C PRO A 213 1.40 -6.82 20.70
N LEU A 214 2.40 -6.41 21.49
CA LEU A 214 2.66 -4.98 21.70
C LEU A 214 3.19 -4.29 20.43
N ALA A 215 4.02 -4.97 19.65
CA ALA A 215 4.46 -4.49 18.36
C ALA A 215 3.26 -4.24 17.46
N ALA A 216 2.30 -5.17 17.43
CA ALA A 216 1.07 -4.96 16.69
C ALA A 216 0.31 -3.69 17.10
N ILE A 217 0.32 -3.35 18.39
CA ILE A 217 -0.45 -2.23 18.95
C ILE A 217 0.26 -0.87 18.77
N ALA A 218 1.58 -0.81 18.97
CA ALA A 218 2.31 0.45 19.05
C ALA A 218 3.75 0.42 18.47
N GLY A 219 4.16 -0.70 17.87
CA GLY A 219 5.48 -0.85 17.26
C GLY A 219 5.62 -0.12 15.93
N GLN A 220 6.86 -0.03 15.43
CA GLN A 220 7.17 0.59 14.13
C GLN A 220 7.22 -0.46 12.99
N PRO A 221 7.00 -0.07 11.72
CA PRO A 221 6.56 1.27 11.26
C PRO A 221 5.04 1.53 11.35
N GLU A 222 4.20 0.49 11.26
CA GLU A 222 2.77 0.66 10.95
C GLU A 222 1.85 -0.08 11.92
N PRO A 223 1.70 0.37 13.16
CA PRO A 223 0.89 -0.33 14.15
C PRO A 223 -0.61 -0.32 13.80
N ILE A 224 -1.37 -1.29 14.34
CA ILE A 224 -2.83 -1.39 14.12
C ILE A 224 -3.57 -0.14 14.61
N PHE A 225 -3.03 0.57 15.59
CA PHE A 225 -3.47 1.91 15.94
C PHE A 225 -2.54 2.91 15.26
N PRO A 226 -2.96 3.68 14.25
CA PRO A 226 -4.34 3.88 13.77
C PRO A 226 -4.77 3.06 12.54
N TYR A 227 -3.93 2.22 11.94
CA TYR A 227 -4.19 1.61 10.62
C TYR A 227 -5.48 0.76 10.55
N LEU A 228 -5.96 0.22 11.67
CA LEU A 228 -7.25 -0.47 11.77
C LEU A 228 -8.42 0.44 11.35
N ALA A 229 -8.35 1.75 11.56
CA ALA A 229 -9.34 2.70 11.06
C ALA A 229 -9.41 2.69 9.53
N ILE A 230 -8.27 2.66 8.85
CA ILE A 230 -8.17 2.57 7.38
C ILE A 230 -8.72 1.24 6.90
N SER A 231 -8.45 0.18 7.66
CA SER A 231 -9.05 -1.12 7.40
C SER A 231 -10.58 -1.08 7.50
N PHE A 232 -11.15 -0.40 8.49
CA PHE A 232 -12.61 -0.21 8.58
C PHE A 232 -13.17 0.63 7.42
N VAL A 233 -12.46 1.65 6.95
CA VAL A 233 -12.85 2.39 5.73
C VAL A 233 -12.87 1.48 4.50
N GLY A 234 -11.87 0.60 4.34
CA GLY A 234 -11.84 -0.38 3.27
C GLY A 234 -13.00 -1.37 3.36
N SER A 235 -13.37 -1.77 4.57
CA SER A 235 -14.55 -2.59 4.84
C SER A 235 -15.85 -1.89 4.44
N ILE A 236 -16.01 -0.58 4.70
CA ILE A 236 -17.17 0.19 4.23
C ILE A 236 -17.27 0.12 2.70
N PHE A 237 -16.16 0.29 1.98
CA PHE A 237 -16.15 0.21 0.52
C PHE A 237 -16.51 -1.20 0.04
N GLY A 238 -15.97 -2.22 0.69
CA GLY A 238 -16.28 -3.62 0.38
C GLY A 238 -17.76 -3.97 0.60
N ILE A 239 -18.39 -3.43 1.65
CA ILE A 239 -19.83 -3.62 1.90
C ILE A 239 -20.65 -3.01 0.76
N TYR A 240 -20.36 -1.77 0.35
CA TYR A 240 -21.07 -1.12 -0.75
C TYR A 240 -20.91 -1.88 -2.07
N LEU A 241 -19.68 -2.26 -2.41
CA LEU A 241 -19.39 -2.96 -3.68
C LEU A 241 -19.91 -4.41 -3.72
N SER A 242 -20.34 -4.96 -2.59
CA SER A 242 -20.94 -6.30 -2.51
C SER A 242 -22.46 -6.29 -2.66
N GLN A 243 -23.09 -5.12 -2.70
CA GLN A 243 -24.54 -5.01 -2.89
C GLN A 243 -24.93 -5.32 -4.33
N GLU A 244 -26.22 -5.63 -4.52
CA GLU A 244 -26.82 -5.66 -5.86
C GLU A 244 -26.66 -4.30 -6.54
N ARG A 245 -26.44 -4.30 -7.85
CA ARG A 245 -26.04 -3.12 -8.64
C ARG A 245 -26.94 -1.91 -8.40
N ASP A 246 -28.24 -2.15 -8.35
CA ASP A 246 -29.30 -1.15 -8.15
C ASP A 246 -29.30 -0.53 -6.75
N LYS A 247 -28.76 -1.24 -5.75
CA LYS A 247 -28.62 -0.78 -4.37
C LYS A 247 -27.33 -0.02 -4.09
N ILE A 248 -26.35 -0.06 -5.00
CA ILE A 248 -25.10 0.67 -4.84
C ILE A 248 -25.36 2.17 -5.04
N PRO A 249 -25.06 3.04 -4.04
CA PRO A 249 -25.31 4.47 -4.19
C PRO A 249 -24.49 5.09 -5.33
N ARG A 250 -25.18 5.85 -6.19
CA ARG A 250 -24.55 6.47 -7.37
C ARG A 250 -23.56 7.58 -7.03
N ASP A 251 -23.72 8.20 -5.86
CA ASP A 251 -22.90 9.29 -5.37
C ASP A 251 -21.81 8.85 -4.38
N PHE A 252 -21.74 7.56 -4.05
CA PHE A 252 -20.75 6.98 -3.13
C PHE A 252 -19.30 7.37 -3.49
N PRO A 253 -18.79 7.21 -4.73
CA PRO A 253 -17.42 7.58 -5.06
C PRO A 253 -17.21 9.09 -4.95
N LYS A 254 -18.21 9.89 -5.31
CA LYS A 254 -18.11 11.36 -5.25
C LYS A 254 -17.98 11.83 -3.80
N ARG A 255 -18.86 11.36 -2.90
CA ARG A 255 -18.82 11.73 -1.48
C ARG A 255 -17.52 11.25 -0.84
N GLY A 256 -17.13 10.00 -1.09
CA GLY A 256 -15.91 9.46 -0.52
C GLY A 256 -14.64 10.15 -1.06
N MET A 257 -14.59 10.51 -2.35
CA MET A 257 -13.51 11.35 -2.90
C MET A 257 -13.47 12.72 -2.22
N GLN A 258 -14.61 13.37 -1.97
CA GLN A 258 -14.65 14.65 -1.24
C GLN A 258 -14.08 14.52 0.17
N VAL A 259 -14.47 13.47 0.91
CA VAL A 259 -13.92 13.19 2.24
C VAL A 259 -12.42 12.94 2.15
N GLY A 260 -11.96 12.04 1.27
CA GLY A 260 -10.53 11.75 1.09
C GLY A 260 -9.72 13.00 0.73
N PHE A 261 -10.26 13.86 -0.14
CA PHE A 261 -9.64 15.13 -0.50
C PHE A 261 -9.53 16.09 0.69
N ILE A 262 -10.61 16.25 1.48
CA ILE A 262 -10.58 17.10 2.68
C ILE A 262 -9.53 16.58 3.68
N LEU A 263 -9.51 15.27 3.95
CA LEU A 263 -8.51 14.67 4.84
C LEU A 263 -7.08 14.88 4.31
N PHE A 264 -6.86 14.70 3.01
CA PHE A 264 -5.56 14.95 2.39
C PHE A 264 -5.10 16.38 2.61
N PHE A 265 -5.95 17.38 2.36
CA PHE A 265 -5.57 18.79 2.52
C PHE A 265 -5.32 19.17 3.98
N ILE A 266 -6.15 18.69 4.91
CA ILE A 266 -5.93 18.92 6.35
C ILE A 266 -4.59 18.31 6.77
N GLY A 267 -4.33 17.06 6.36
CA GLY A 267 -3.06 16.39 6.65
C GLY A 267 -1.86 17.07 6.00
N LEU A 268 -1.98 17.52 4.76
CA LEU A 268 -0.91 18.21 4.04
C LEU A 268 -0.54 19.53 4.72
N ILE A 269 -1.54 20.36 5.09
CA ILE A 269 -1.30 21.61 5.81
C ILE A 269 -0.63 21.31 7.16
N GLY A 270 -1.14 20.34 7.91
CA GLY A 270 -0.57 19.95 9.20
C GLY A 270 0.87 19.42 9.09
N LEU A 271 1.18 18.63 8.06
CA LEU A 271 2.55 18.18 7.79
C LEU A 271 3.48 19.34 7.42
N ILE A 272 3.02 20.30 6.60
CA ILE A 272 3.80 21.50 6.28
C ILE A 272 4.12 22.27 7.56
N VAL A 273 3.13 22.46 8.45
CA VAL A 273 3.35 23.09 9.76
C VAL A 273 4.36 22.29 10.59
N THR A 274 4.25 20.95 10.59
CA THR A 274 5.20 20.07 11.29
C THR A 274 6.63 20.28 10.78
N TYR A 275 6.84 20.29 9.47
CA TYR A 275 8.19 20.46 8.89
C TYR A 275 8.74 21.88 9.08
N VAL A 276 7.90 22.91 9.02
CA VAL A 276 8.30 24.28 9.32
C VAL A 276 8.73 24.41 10.78
N ASP A 277 8.00 23.76 11.70
CA ASP A 277 8.35 23.71 13.12
C ASP A 277 9.71 23.03 13.35
N LEU A 278 9.94 21.86 12.72
CA LEU A 278 11.23 21.16 12.77
C LEU A 278 12.37 22.01 12.20
N LEU A 279 12.12 22.74 11.11
CA LEU A 279 13.12 23.58 10.46
C LEU A 279 13.51 24.78 11.33
N ILE A 280 12.53 25.38 12.04
CA ILE A 280 12.75 26.54 12.91
C ILE A 280 13.40 26.13 14.24
N ASN A 281 12.93 25.04 14.84
CA ASN A 281 13.30 24.66 16.21
C ASN A 281 14.41 23.60 16.28
N GLN A 282 14.73 22.93 15.18
CA GLN A 282 15.76 21.88 15.13
C GLN A 282 16.76 22.17 14.00
N SER A 283 16.72 21.42 12.90
CA SER A 283 17.62 21.61 11.76
C SER A 283 17.00 21.11 10.45
N LEU A 284 17.62 21.53 9.34
CA LEU A 284 17.27 21.01 8.01
C LEU A 284 17.46 19.48 7.94
N ASP A 285 18.55 18.96 8.51
CA ASP A 285 18.85 17.53 8.50
C ASP A 285 17.79 16.70 9.22
N VAL A 286 17.30 17.16 10.37
CA VAL A 286 16.21 16.48 11.09
C VAL A 286 14.91 16.55 10.30
N THR A 287 14.61 17.70 9.69
CA THR A 287 13.43 17.89 8.84
C THR A 287 13.44 16.93 7.65
N LEU A 288 14.56 16.86 6.93
CA LEU A 288 14.75 15.96 5.80
C LEU A 288 14.70 14.48 6.22
N THR A 289 15.35 14.13 7.33
CA THR A 289 15.31 12.75 7.86
C THR A 289 13.89 12.33 8.22
N THR A 290 13.12 13.23 8.85
CA THR A 290 11.71 12.99 9.19
C THR A 290 10.87 12.81 7.93
N TYR A 291 11.08 13.65 6.92
CA TYR A 291 10.41 13.53 5.61
C TYR A 291 10.72 12.20 4.91
N LEU A 292 11.98 11.76 4.92
CA LEU A 292 12.38 10.48 4.34
C LEU A 292 11.79 9.29 5.11
N ARG A 293 11.38 9.49 6.37
CA ARG A 293 10.65 8.54 7.20
C ARG A 293 9.13 8.69 7.14
N LEU A 294 8.59 9.36 6.12
CA LEU A 294 7.13 9.48 5.92
C LEU A 294 6.39 8.13 5.81
N TRP A 295 7.11 7.03 5.63
CA TRP A 295 6.60 5.66 5.70
C TRP A 295 6.51 5.07 7.12
N ASP A 296 7.30 5.57 8.08
CA ASP A 296 7.23 5.15 9.48
C ASP A 296 6.21 6.02 10.22
N HIS A 297 5.02 5.47 10.45
CA HIS A 297 3.93 6.21 11.06
C HIS A 297 4.19 6.57 12.52
N ARG A 298 4.84 5.64 13.25
CA ARG A 298 5.14 5.80 14.66
C ARG A 298 6.23 6.86 14.88
N SER A 299 6.99 7.22 13.85
CA SER A 299 8.08 8.21 13.94
C SER A 299 7.60 9.66 14.06
N TYR A 300 6.31 9.93 13.76
CA TYR A 300 5.70 11.25 13.83
C TYR A 300 5.09 11.51 15.22
N THR A 301 5.90 11.26 16.24
CA THR A 301 5.60 11.52 17.65
C THR A 301 6.84 12.13 18.33
N PRO A 302 6.70 12.72 19.54
CA PRO A 302 7.84 13.35 20.22
C PRO A 302 8.93 12.37 20.65
N ASP A 303 8.55 11.14 20.96
CA ASP A 303 9.47 10.05 21.27
C ASP A 303 10.03 9.36 20.02
N GLY A 304 9.55 9.75 18.83
CA GLY A 304 10.03 9.27 17.56
C GLY A 304 11.34 9.91 17.13
N PRO A 305 12.08 9.30 16.19
CA PRO A 305 13.34 9.85 15.67
C PRO A 305 13.21 11.22 14.99
N GLY A 306 12.01 11.61 14.56
CA GLY A 306 11.73 12.94 14.02
C GLY A 306 11.42 13.99 15.09
N ASN A 307 11.22 13.57 16.36
CA ASN A 307 10.86 14.42 17.50
C ASN A 307 9.78 15.47 17.14
N THR A 308 8.71 15.01 16.51
CA THR A 308 7.62 15.90 16.05
C THR A 308 6.64 16.16 17.18
N HIS A 309 5.80 17.19 17.08
CA HIS A 309 4.71 17.39 18.05
C HIS A 309 3.72 16.19 18.11
N TRP A 310 2.98 16.05 19.22
CA TRP A 310 2.05 14.92 19.51
C TRP A 310 0.92 14.66 18.48
N PHE A 311 0.73 15.55 17.51
CA PHE A 311 -0.28 15.42 16.45
C PHE A 311 0.33 15.21 15.07
N GLY A 312 1.67 15.12 14.96
CA GLY A 312 2.35 14.90 13.68
C GLY A 312 1.85 13.63 12.98
N TRP A 313 1.69 12.54 13.74
CA TRP A 313 1.15 11.27 13.25
C TRP A 313 -0.26 11.44 12.69
N LEU A 314 -1.12 12.26 13.30
CA LEU A 314 -2.48 12.47 12.82
C LEU A 314 -2.46 13.16 11.44
N PHE A 315 -1.62 14.19 11.28
CA PHE A 315 -1.49 14.87 10.00
C PHE A 315 -0.90 13.98 8.91
N GLN A 316 0.12 13.19 9.26
CA GLN A 316 0.66 12.15 8.39
C GLN A 316 -0.43 11.15 7.96
N LEU A 317 -1.22 10.64 8.92
CA LEU A 317 -2.30 9.69 8.68
C LEU A 317 -3.31 10.25 7.68
N LEU A 318 -3.79 11.46 7.97
CA LEU A 318 -4.81 12.15 7.18
C LEU A 318 -4.31 12.46 5.76
N CYS A 319 -3.06 12.87 5.62
CA CYS A 319 -2.44 13.16 4.33
C CYS A 319 -2.39 11.89 3.46
N LEU A 320 -1.68 10.86 3.94
CA LEU A 320 -1.39 9.66 3.15
C LEU A 320 -2.67 8.85 2.89
N ASN A 321 -3.55 8.71 3.89
CA ASN A 321 -4.78 7.95 3.74
C ASN A 321 -5.91 8.73 3.06
N GLY A 322 -5.94 10.06 3.21
CA GLY A 322 -6.84 10.91 2.43
C GLY A 322 -6.55 10.77 0.93
N ALA A 323 -5.27 10.83 0.55
CA ALA A 323 -4.83 10.57 -0.82
C ALA A 323 -5.19 9.15 -1.28
N SER A 324 -4.98 8.14 -0.43
CA SER A 324 -5.30 6.74 -0.72
C SER A 324 -6.80 6.50 -0.96
N ILE A 325 -7.66 7.09 -0.12
CA ILE A 325 -9.12 7.05 -0.26
C ILE A 325 -9.55 7.73 -1.56
N TRP A 326 -9.04 8.93 -1.81
CA TRP A 326 -9.36 9.68 -3.02
C TRP A 326 -8.94 8.90 -4.27
N ALA A 327 -7.71 8.38 -4.32
CA ALA A 327 -7.18 7.64 -5.45
C ALA A 327 -7.97 6.34 -5.71
N THR A 328 -8.30 5.59 -4.66
CA THR A 328 -9.07 4.34 -4.78
C THR A 328 -10.46 4.59 -5.37
N LEU A 329 -11.18 5.58 -4.82
CA LEU A 329 -12.53 5.92 -5.29
C LEU A 329 -12.51 6.60 -6.65
N PHE A 330 -11.44 7.33 -6.97
CA PHE A 330 -11.23 7.86 -8.30
C PHE A 330 -11.11 6.74 -9.33
N ILE A 331 -10.30 5.70 -9.07
CA ILE A 331 -10.18 4.55 -9.97
C ILE A 331 -11.52 3.84 -10.11
N ILE A 332 -12.22 3.55 -9.00
CA ILE A 332 -13.56 2.94 -9.03
C ILE A 332 -14.53 3.78 -9.85
N TYR A 333 -14.52 5.11 -9.66
CA TYR A 333 -15.36 6.02 -10.44
C TYR A 333 -15.03 5.97 -11.94
N MET A 334 -13.74 6.00 -12.27
CA MET A 334 -13.26 6.03 -13.66
C MET A 334 -13.53 4.73 -14.43
N VAL A 335 -13.70 3.62 -13.73
CA VAL A 335 -13.90 2.28 -14.29
C VAL A 335 -15.36 1.83 -14.15
N GLU A 336 -15.80 1.60 -12.91
CA GLU A 336 -17.06 0.95 -12.57
C GLU A 336 -18.28 1.84 -12.82
N TYR A 337 -18.16 3.13 -12.50
CA TYR A 337 -19.26 4.11 -12.66
C TYR A 337 -19.34 4.71 -14.06
N ARG A 338 -18.39 4.35 -14.93
CA ARG A 338 -18.37 4.71 -16.36
C ARG A 338 -18.63 3.54 -17.30
N GLY A 339 -18.96 2.37 -16.75
CA GLY A 339 -19.24 1.17 -17.55
C GLY A 339 -18.01 0.63 -18.29
N LYS A 340 -16.80 0.88 -17.77
CA LYS A 340 -15.52 0.53 -18.43
C LYS A 340 -14.84 -0.71 -17.82
N GLY A 341 -15.51 -1.44 -16.93
CA GLY A 341 -14.96 -2.62 -16.22
C GLY A 341 -14.29 -3.63 -17.15
N ALA A 342 -14.99 -4.09 -18.20
CA ALA A 342 -14.48 -5.08 -19.15
C ALA A 342 -13.19 -4.63 -19.87
N ILE A 343 -13.17 -3.40 -20.38
CA ILE A 343 -12.03 -2.84 -21.12
C ILE A 343 -10.85 -2.65 -20.18
N PHE A 344 -11.12 -2.12 -18.97
CA PHE A 344 -10.10 -1.92 -17.95
C PHE A 344 -9.47 -3.27 -17.56
N ALA A 345 -10.30 -4.27 -17.24
CA ALA A 345 -9.85 -5.63 -16.91
C ALA A 345 -8.90 -6.18 -17.98
N LYS A 346 -9.26 -6.10 -19.27
CA LYS A 346 -8.40 -6.57 -20.37
C LYS A 346 -7.05 -5.83 -20.42
N LYS A 347 -7.07 -4.49 -20.27
CA LYS A 347 -5.85 -3.67 -20.36
C LYS A 347 -4.93 -3.81 -19.15
N THR A 348 -5.49 -4.09 -17.97
CA THR A 348 -4.71 -4.21 -16.73
C THR A 348 -4.11 -5.59 -16.50
N GLN A 349 -4.26 -6.54 -17.42
CA GLN A 349 -3.70 -7.89 -17.26
C GLN A 349 -2.22 -7.90 -16.83
N PRO A 350 -1.30 -7.11 -17.42
CA PRO A 350 0.10 -7.10 -16.99
C PRO A 350 0.25 -6.68 -15.52
N ILE A 351 -0.43 -5.60 -15.10
CA ILE A 351 -0.38 -5.11 -13.72
C ILE A 351 -1.00 -6.11 -12.75
N ARG A 352 -2.08 -6.79 -13.15
CA ARG A 352 -2.71 -7.82 -12.33
C ARG A 352 -1.81 -9.01 -12.07
N ARG A 353 -0.82 -9.33 -12.93
CA ARG A 353 0.18 -10.38 -12.62
C ARG A 353 0.93 -10.07 -11.33
N TYR A 354 1.38 -8.83 -11.18
CA TYR A 354 2.05 -8.36 -9.97
C TYR A 354 1.09 -8.38 -8.77
N GLY A 355 -0.16 -7.93 -8.97
CA GLY A 355 -1.17 -7.91 -7.91
C GLY A 355 -1.66 -9.29 -7.46
N PHE A 356 -1.59 -10.28 -8.35
CA PHE A 356 -2.10 -11.64 -8.09
C PHE A 356 -1.22 -12.43 -7.12
N VAL A 357 0.09 -12.15 -7.14
CA VAL A 357 1.09 -12.71 -6.21
C VAL A 357 1.88 -11.60 -5.51
N ALA A 358 1.17 -10.56 -5.07
CA ALA A 358 1.75 -9.35 -4.53
C ALA A 358 2.62 -9.59 -3.29
N PHE A 359 2.27 -10.57 -2.44
CA PHE A 359 3.03 -10.91 -1.26
C PHE A 359 4.33 -11.64 -1.61
N THR A 360 4.28 -12.56 -2.59
CA THR A 360 5.51 -13.16 -3.15
C THR A 360 6.41 -12.11 -3.80
N VAL A 361 5.85 -11.19 -4.58
CA VAL A 361 6.63 -10.11 -5.21
C VAL A 361 7.24 -9.18 -4.16
N TYR A 362 6.48 -8.84 -3.11
CA TYR A 362 6.98 -8.03 -2.00
C TYR A 362 8.12 -8.72 -1.26
N ASN A 363 7.95 -10.00 -0.91
CA ASN A 363 8.95 -10.75 -0.18
C ASN A 363 10.25 -10.92 -0.97
N ASN A 364 10.14 -11.26 -2.25
CA ASN A 364 11.30 -11.57 -3.09
C ASN A 364 11.98 -10.33 -3.69
N GLN A 365 11.83 -9.17 -3.05
CA GLN A 365 12.50 -7.94 -3.49
C GLN A 365 14.02 -7.99 -3.36
N TRP A 366 14.61 -9.01 -2.71
CA TRP A 366 16.05 -9.28 -2.78
C TRP A 366 16.53 -9.52 -4.22
N ILE A 367 15.62 -9.76 -5.17
CA ILE A 367 15.90 -9.74 -6.62
C ILE A 367 16.49 -8.39 -7.07
N ILE A 368 16.18 -7.28 -6.38
CA ILE A 368 16.80 -5.96 -6.60
C ILE A 368 18.32 -6.07 -6.50
N PHE A 369 18.85 -6.89 -5.58
CA PHE A 369 20.28 -7.05 -5.37
C PHE A 369 20.97 -7.69 -6.58
N PHE A 370 20.29 -8.52 -7.38
CA PHE A 370 20.86 -8.97 -8.66
C PHE A 370 20.97 -7.83 -9.68
N GLY A 371 19.95 -6.98 -9.77
CA GLY A 371 20.01 -5.77 -10.58
C GLY A 371 21.17 -4.87 -10.15
N GLN A 372 21.31 -4.68 -8.83
CA GLN A 372 22.40 -3.89 -8.24
C GLN A 372 23.78 -4.51 -8.51
N LEU A 373 23.93 -5.82 -8.39
CA LEU A 373 25.15 -6.55 -8.72
C LEU A 373 25.54 -6.33 -10.19
N ILE A 374 24.60 -6.54 -11.11
CA ILE A 374 24.85 -6.35 -12.56
C ILE A 374 25.29 -4.92 -12.84
N VAL A 375 24.60 -3.91 -12.31
CA VAL A 375 24.96 -2.49 -12.52
C VAL A 375 26.30 -2.15 -11.89
N SER A 376 26.62 -2.70 -10.70
CA SER A 376 27.92 -2.51 -10.06
C SER A 376 29.05 -3.01 -10.96
N LEU A 377 28.90 -4.23 -11.49
CA LEU A 377 29.87 -4.85 -12.41
C LEU A 377 30.00 -4.07 -13.73
N LEU A 378 28.88 -3.60 -14.29
CA LEU A 378 28.87 -2.81 -15.52
C LEU A 378 29.63 -1.49 -15.39
N PHE A 379 29.60 -0.87 -14.20
CA PHE A 379 30.34 0.37 -13.93
C PHE A 379 31.73 0.15 -13.32
N GLY A 380 32.17 -1.10 -13.16
CA GLY A 380 33.46 -1.41 -12.54
C GLY A 380 33.55 -0.99 -11.06
N LEU A 381 32.41 -0.91 -10.37
CA LEU A 381 32.30 -0.55 -8.97
C LEU A 381 32.33 -1.79 -8.07
N THR A 382 32.50 -1.59 -6.77
CA THR A 382 32.40 -2.68 -5.80
C THR A 382 30.98 -3.28 -5.81
N VAL A 383 30.89 -4.58 -5.56
CA VAL A 383 29.61 -5.30 -5.57
C VAL A 383 28.64 -4.68 -4.56
N TYR A 384 27.38 -4.50 -4.99
CA TYR A 384 26.34 -3.83 -4.21
C TYR A 384 26.65 -2.37 -3.86
N SER A 385 27.39 -1.67 -4.73
CA SER A 385 27.58 -0.22 -4.61
C SER A 385 26.25 0.53 -4.63
N LYS A 386 26.23 1.68 -3.96
CA LYS A 386 25.20 2.69 -4.14
C LYS A 386 25.52 3.49 -5.41
N PHE A 387 24.49 4.06 -6.04
CA PHE A 387 24.62 4.78 -7.30
C PHE A 387 23.94 6.15 -7.23
N GLY A 388 24.40 7.06 -8.09
CA GLY A 388 23.57 8.19 -8.51
C GLY A 388 22.37 7.72 -9.34
N TRP A 389 21.47 8.65 -9.66
CA TRP A 389 20.19 8.38 -10.32
C TRP A 389 20.26 7.54 -11.60
N GLY A 390 21.30 7.74 -12.43
CA GLY A 390 21.50 6.94 -13.65
C GLY A 390 21.62 5.44 -13.37
N GLY A 391 22.42 5.06 -12.37
CA GLY A 391 22.55 3.67 -11.95
C GLY A 391 21.27 3.13 -11.30
N VAL A 392 20.60 3.95 -10.48
CA VAL A 392 19.33 3.57 -9.84
C VAL A 392 18.24 3.26 -10.87
N PHE A 393 18.08 4.09 -11.90
CA PHE A 393 17.10 3.82 -12.96
C PHE A 393 17.43 2.54 -13.75
N LEU A 394 18.72 2.26 -13.97
CA LEU A 394 19.14 1.02 -14.61
C LEU A 394 18.82 -0.20 -13.74
N VAL A 395 19.06 -0.14 -12.42
CA VAL A 395 18.66 -1.20 -11.48
C VAL A 395 17.14 -1.41 -11.50
N MET A 396 16.36 -0.33 -11.47
CA MET A 396 14.89 -0.41 -11.53
C MET A 396 14.40 -1.09 -12.81
N LEU A 397 14.97 -0.74 -13.96
CA LEU A 397 14.63 -1.34 -15.25
C LEU A 397 14.96 -2.84 -15.26
N LEU A 398 16.18 -3.21 -14.86
CA LEU A 398 16.60 -4.62 -14.79
C LEU A 398 15.74 -5.43 -13.84
N THR A 399 15.46 -4.89 -12.65
CA THR A 399 14.59 -5.53 -11.64
C THR A 399 13.19 -5.78 -12.21
N TYR A 400 12.60 -4.78 -12.89
CA TYR A 400 11.30 -4.94 -13.55
C TYR A 400 11.31 -6.04 -14.61
N LEU A 401 12.33 -6.08 -15.46
CA LEU A 401 12.45 -7.10 -16.50
C LEU A 401 12.60 -8.51 -15.91
N ILE A 402 13.42 -8.67 -14.86
CA ILE A 402 13.58 -9.95 -14.16
C ILE A 402 12.25 -10.40 -13.56
N PHE A 403 11.53 -9.53 -12.85
CA PHE A 403 10.22 -9.86 -12.29
C PHE A 403 9.19 -10.20 -13.38
N GLU A 404 9.16 -9.46 -14.49
CA GLU A 404 8.25 -9.75 -15.60
C GLU A 404 8.50 -11.13 -16.19
N ILE A 405 9.77 -11.53 -16.34
CA ILE A 405 10.15 -12.88 -16.80
C ILE A 405 9.69 -13.93 -15.78
N ILE A 406 10.03 -13.75 -14.50
CA ILE A 406 9.67 -14.68 -13.42
C ILE A 406 8.14 -14.86 -13.35
N LEU A 407 7.38 -13.77 -13.36
CA LEU A 407 5.91 -13.82 -13.27
C LEU A 407 5.28 -14.51 -14.48
N ARG A 408 5.83 -14.34 -15.69
CA ARG A 408 5.36 -15.06 -16.88
C ARG A 408 5.71 -16.54 -16.85
N LEU A 409 6.86 -16.90 -16.31
CA LEU A 409 7.23 -18.30 -16.13
C LEU A 409 6.36 -18.96 -15.06
N TRP A 410 6.09 -18.28 -13.95
CA TRP A 410 5.18 -18.78 -12.91
C TRP A 410 3.73 -18.88 -13.37
N GLU A 411 3.25 -17.98 -14.22
CA GLU A 411 1.91 -18.06 -14.82
C GLU A 411 1.70 -19.39 -15.57
N LYS A 412 2.75 -19.95 -16.20
CA LYS A 412 2.67 -21.25 -16.90
C LYS A 412 2.46 -22.45 -15.99
N VAL A 413 2.78 -22.31 -14.70
CA VAL A 413 2.63 -23.36 -13.68
C VAL A 413 1.59 -22.94 -12.62
N ASP A 414 0.66 -22.08 -13.01
CA ASP A 414 -0.41 -21.55 -12.14
C ASP A 414 0.08 -20.96 -10.82
N TYR A 415 1.29 -20.37 -10.81
CA TYR A 415 1.94 -19.81 -9.61
C TYR A 415 2.12 -20.81 -8.45
N VAL A 416 2.24 -22.11 -8.74
CA VAL A 416 2.63 -23.12 -7.74
C VAL A 416 4.03 -22.79 -7.19
N GLY A 417 4.19 -22.88 -5.87
CA GLY A 417 5.43 -22.56 -5.15
C GLY A 417 5.55 -21.11 -4.66
N THR A 418 4.59 -20.24 -5.00
CA THR A 418 4.50 -18.88 -4.44
C THR A 418 4.02 -18.90 -2.98
N LEU A 419 4.26 -17.83 -2.23
CA LEU A 419 3.76 -17.68 -0.85
C LEU A 419 2.24 -17.74 -0.79
N GLU A 420 1.54 -17.17 -1.78
CA GLU A 420 0.09 -17.26 -1.92
C GLU A 420 -0.37 -18.72 -2.07
N TRP A 421 0.36 -19.52 -2.86
CA TRP A 421 0.10 -20.96 -2.98
C TRP A 421 0.37 -21.71 -1.68
N CYS A 422 1.47 -21.40 -0.98
CA CYS A 422 1.79 -22.01 0.32
C CYS A 422 0.69 -21.73 1.35
N MET A 423 0.29 -20.47 1.49
CA MET A 423 -0.80 -20.06 2.39
C MET A 423 -2.14 -20.67 1.98
N GLY A 424 -2.42 -20.76 0.67
CA GLY A 424 -3.59 -21.43 0.13
C GLY A 424 -3.65 -22.91 0.53
N THR A 425 -2.53 -23.60 0.37
CA THR A 425 -2.35 -25.02 0.65
C THR A 425 -2.48 -25.31 2.15
N ILE A 426 -1.74 -24.60 3.00
CA ILE A 426 -1.85 -24.75 4.47
C ILE A 426 -3.28 -24.41 4.93
N GLY A 427 -3.86 -23.33 4.40
CA GLY A 427 -5.23 -22.93 4.71
C GLY A 427 -6.28 -23.97 4.31
N SER A 428 -6.04 -24.76 3.25
CA SER A 428 -6.95 -25.84 2.85
C SER A 428 -6.98 -27.01 3.85
N PHE A 429 -5.86 -27.26 4.53
CA PHE A 429 -5.77 -28.25 5.60
C PHE A 429 -6.39 -27.75 6.91
N MET A 430 -6.17 -26.48 7.23
CA MET A 430 -6.61 -25.90 8.52
C MET A 430 -8.05 -25.39 8.51
N ILE A 431 -8.61 -25.02 7.36
CA ILE A 431 -9.93 -24.38 7.24
C ILE A 431 -10.89 -25.34 6.51
N PRO A 432 -11.79 -26.04 7.23
CA PRO A 432 -12.70 -27.03 6.64
C PRO A 432 -13.55 -26.47 5.47
N ALA A 433 -13.97 -25.21 5.58
CA ALA A 433 -14.76 -24.54 4.54
C ALA A 433 -14.02 -24.39 3.20
N ARG A 434 -12.67 -24.28 3.21
CA ARG A 434 -11.87 -24.24 1.97
C ARG A 434 -11.80 -25.62 1.32
N LYS A 435 -11.60 -26.67 2.13
CA LYS A 435 -11.58 -28.06 1.64
C LYS A 435 -12.89 -28.46 0.96
N GLN A 436 -14.02 -28.05 1.53
CA GLN A 436 -15.36 -28.28 0.95
C GLN A 436 -15.54 -27.53 -0.39
N MET A 437 -15.20 -26.25 -0.45
CA MET A 437 -15.31 -25.46 -1.70
C MET A 437 -14.50 -26.06 -2.85
N VAL A 438 -13.29 -26.51 -2.55
CA VAL A 438 -12.41 -27.10 -3.55
C VAL A 438 -12.96 -28.45 -4.03
N SER A 439 -13.48 -29.27 -3.12
CA SER A 439 -14.10 -30.56 -3.47
C SER A 439 -15.41 -30.41 -4.25
N GLU A 440 -16.22 -29.39 -3.95
CA GLU A 440 -17.48 -29.09 -4.65
C GLU A 440 -17.24 -28.67 -6.10
N GLU A 441 -16.16 -27.92 -6.37
CA GLU A 441 -15.84 -27.46 -7.73
C GLU A 441 -15.24 -28.55 -8.62
N SER A 442 -14.43 -29.46 -8.08
CA SER A 442 -13.76 -30.49 -8.89
C SER A 442 -14.47 -31.84 -8.93
N GLY A 443 -15.47 -32.09 -8.09
CA GLY A 443 -16.13 -33.40 -7.97
C GLY A 443 -15.27 -34.51 -7.33
N GLU A 444 -13.96 -34.28 -7.22
CA GLU A 444 -12.98 -35.12 -6.53
C GLU A 444 -12.15 -34.29 -5.54
N ILE A 445 -11.52 -34.93 -4.55
CA ILE A 445 -10.56 -34.28 -3.66
C ILE A 445 -9.26 -34.06 -4.44
N PRO A 446 -8.87 -32.82 -4.78
CA PRO A 446 -7.68 -32.60 -5.57
C PRO A 446 -6.42 -32.91 -4.76
N LYS A 447 -5.34 -33.27 -5.47
CA LYS A 447 -4.02 -33.51 -4.87
C LYS A 447 -3.57 -32.29 -4.06
N TRP A 448 -2.82 -32.52 -2.98
CA TRP A 448 -2.41 -31.46 -2.03
C TRP A 448 -1.79 -30.23 -2.71
N TRP A 449 -0.95 -30.44 -3.72
CA TRP A 449 -0.28 -29.36 -4.46
C TRP A 449 -1.21 -28.53 -5.35
N LYS A 450 -2.42 -29.02 -5.62
CA LYS A 450 -3.48 -28.28 -6.32
C LYS A 450 -4.42 -27.53 -5.37
N MET A 451 -4.42 -27.84 -4.08
CA MET A 451 -5.37 -27.26 -3.12
C MET A 451 -5.17 -25.76 -2.90
N GLY A 452 -3.92 -25.29 -3.00
CA GLY A 452 -3.58 -23.87 -2.88
C GLY A 452 -3.44 -23.14 -4.21
N THR A 453 -3.63 -23.79 -5.35
CA THR A 453 -3.35 -23.21 -6.67
C THR A 453 -4.21 -21.97 -6.92
N PRO A 454 -3.58 -20.79 -7.10
CA PRO A 454 -4.29 -19.60 -7.50
C PRO A 454 -5.04 -19.79 -8.84
N LYS A 455 -6.27 -19.28 -8.95
CA LYS A 455 -7.13 -19.46 -10.14
C LYS A 455 -6.74 -18.50 -11.29
N VAL A 456 -5.61 -18.76 -11.95
CA VAL A 456 -5.06 -17.91 -13.04
C VAL A 456 -6.08 -17.61 -14.14
N GLN A 457 -6.78 -18.64 -14.64
CA GLN A 457 -7.77 -18.47 -15.70
C GLN A 457 -8.87 -17.47 -15.34
N LYS A 458 -9.40 -17.57 -14.11
CA LYS A 458 -10.41 -16.64 -13.62
C LYS A 458 -9.84 -15.26 -13.31
N ALA A 459 -8.59 -15.18 -12.86
CA ALA A 459 -7.98 -13.91 -12.47
C ALA A 459 -7.52 -13.06 -13.67
N PHE A 460 -7.12 -13.67 -14.78
CA PHE A 460 -6.51 -12.97 -15.92
C PHE A 460 -7.34 -12.99 -17.20
N TYR A 461 -7.97 -14.12 -17.50
CA TYR A 461 -8.59 -14.36 -18.81
C TYR A 461 -10.12 -14.29 -18.75
N ASN A 462 -10.71 -14.81 -17.68
CA ASN A 462 -12.16 -14.86 -17.42
C ASN A 462 -12.52 -14.02 -16.20
N VAL A 463 -12.14 -12.75 -16.23
CA VAL A 463 -12.23 -11.88 -15.06
C VAL A 463 -13.66 -11.44 -14.82
N ASP A 464 -14.14 -11.60 -13.59
CA ASP A 464 -15.38 -10.99 -13.16
C ASP A 464 -15.13 -9.47 -13.00
N TRP A 465 -15.87 -8.63 -13.72
CA TRP A 465 -15.92 -7.19 -13.49
C TRP A 465 -17.32 -6.77 -13.10
N LEU A 466 -17.41 -5.69 -12.34
CA LEU A 466 -18.67 -5.02 -12.06
C LEU A 466 -18.84 -3.88 -13.09
N ASN A 467 -20.06 -3.38 -13.22
CA ASN A 467 -20.33 -2.06 -13.79
C ASN A 467 -21.52 -1.54 -13.01
N VAL A 468 -21.31 -0.53 -12.16
CA VAL A 468 -22.40 0.08 -11.39
C VAL A 468 -23.36 0.81 -12.32
N VAL A 469 -22.83 1.41 -13.38
CA VAL A 469 -23.61 2.01 -14.47
C VAL A 469 -23.32 1.24 -15.74
N LEU A 470 -24.37 0.66 -16.34
CA LEU A 470 -24.22 -0.04 -17.62
C LEU A 470 -23.87 0.94 -18.75
N PRO A 471 -23.09 0.52 -19.77
CA PRO A 471 -22.83 1.35 -20.94
C PRO A 471 -24.11 1.87 -21.63
N SER A 472 -25.16 1.05 -21.65
CA SER A 472 -26.47 1.41 -22.21
C SER A 472 -27.23 2.47 -21.39
N GLU A 473 -26.94 2.62 -20.10
CA GLU A 473 -27.57 3.61 -19.22
C GLU A 473 -26.89 4.99 -19.31
N ILE A 474 -25.77 5.09 -20.03
CA ILE A 474 -25.02 6.35 -20.16
C ILE A 474 -25.73 7.25 -21.17
N ASN A 475 -26.43 8.26 -20.65
CA ASN A 475 -27.06 9.28 -21.48
C ASN A 475 -26.01 10.26 -22.07
N HIS A 476 -25.51 9.93 -23.26
CA HIS A 476 -24.55 10.74 -24.02
C HIS A 476 -25.06 12.14 -24.38
N LYS A 477 -26.39 12.36 -24.44
CA LYS A 477 -26.95 13.70 -24.68
C LYS A 477 -26.62 14.68 -23.55
N GLN A 478 -26.40 14.18 -22.33
CA GLN A 478 -26.03 15.02 -21.18
C GLN A 478 -24.55 15.45 -21.18
N LYS A 479 -23.77 15.01 -22.17
CA LYS A 479 -22.35 15.37 -22.34
C LYS A 479 -21.49 15.10 -21.10
N LYS A 480 -21.83 14.04 -20.33
CA LYS A 480 -21.18 13.74 -19.05
C LYS A 480 -19.70 13.43 -19.22
N GLU A 481 -19.36 12.69 -20.28
CA GLU A 481 -17.98 12.31 -20.58
C GLU A 481 -17.16 13.53 -21.02
N SER A 482 -17.73 14.39 -21.87
CA SER A 482 -17.07 15.64 -22.27
C SER A 482 -16.83 16.58 -21.09
N ARG A 483 -17.80 16.70 -20.16
CA ARG A 483 -17.64 17.51 -18.93
C ARG A 483 -16.59 16.93 -17.99
N LEU A 484 -16.54 15.61 -17.85
CA LEU A 484 -15.52 14.93 -17.05
C LEU A 484 -14.13 15.15 -17.65
N ALA A 485 -13.97 14.94 -18.96
CA ALA A 485 -12.71 15.19 -19.67
C ALA A 485 -12.21 16.61 -19.45
N TRP A 486 -13.11 17.60 -19.54
CA TRP A 486 -12.77 18.99 -19.27
C TRP A 486 -12.30 19.20 -17.84
N LYS A 487 -13.02 18.69 -16.83
CA LYS A 487 -12.57 18.79 -15.42
C LYS A 487 -11.23 18.13 -15.18
N LEU A 488 -11.01 16.93 -15.73
CA LEU A 488 -9.73 16.23 -15.61
C LEU A 488 -8.61 16.99 -16.32
N SER A 489 -8.87 17.64 -17.45
CA SER A 489 -7.86 18.44 -18.14
C SER A 489 -7.42 19.69 -17.37
N LEU A 490 -8.30 20.27 -16.54
CA LEU A 490 -7.95 21.40 -15.68
C LEU A 490 -6.97 20.96 -14.58
N VAL A 491 -7.24 19.83 -13.95
CA VAL A 491 -6.38 19.27 -12.90
C VAL A 491 -5.10 18.68 -13.50
N GLY A 492 -5.17 18.17 -14.73
CA GLY A 492 -4.06 17.53 -15.43
C GLY A 492 -2.85 18.44 -15.66
N LEU A 493 -3.03 19.76 -15.64
CA LEU A 493 -1.91 20.72 -15.66
C LEU A 493 -0.94 20.50 -14.48
N LEU A 494 -1.48 20.17 -13.30
CA LEU A 494 -0.70 19.88 -12.09
C LEU A 494 -0.40 18.39 -11.94
N LEU A 495 -1.28 17.53 -12.46
CA LEU A 495 -1.19 16.07 -12.35
C LEU A 495 -1.14 15.43 -13.74
N PHE A 496 0.04 15.46 -14.37
CA PHE A 496 0.26 15.02 -15.75
C PHE A 496 -0.43 13.72 -16.19
N PRO A 497 -0.43 12.62 -15.41
CA PRO A 497 -1.13 11.39 -15.82
C PRO A 497 -2.62 11.60 -16.12
N LEU A 498 -3.26 12.57 -15.43
CA LEU A 498 -4.65 12.92 -15.68
C LEU A 498 -4.86 13.62 -17.02
N SER A 499 -3.86 14.32 -17.57
CA SER A 499 -3.94 14.91 -18.92
C SER A 499 -3.98 13.84 -20.00
N ILE A 500 -3.23 12.75 -19.85
CA ILE A 500 -3.31 11.61 -20.78
C ILE A 500 -4.70 10.99 -20.73
N VAL A 501 -5.23 10.76 -19.53
CA VAL A 501 -6.56 10.20 -19.32
C VAL A 501 -7.63 11.14 -19.88
N ALA A 502 -7.56 12.43 -19.58
CA ALA A 502 -8.48 13.45 -20.07
C ALA A 502 -8.49 13.54 -21.59
N LEU A 503 -7.31 13.51 -22.24
CA LEU A 503 -7.20 13.53 -23.69
C LEU A 503 -7.88 12.32 -24.33
N ASN A 504 -7.64 11.12 -23.77
CA ASN A 504 -8.28 9.89 -24.27
C ASN A 504 -9.81 9.93 -24.12
N ILE A 505 -10.32 10.46 -23.00
CA ILE A 505 -11.76 10.63 -22.79
C ILE A 505 -12.32 11.69 -23.74
N ALA A 506 -11.60 12.79 -23.95
CA ALA A 506 -12.02 13.86 -24.86
C ALA A 506 -12.10 13.37 -26.31
N LYS A 507 -11.18 12.50 -26.75
CA LYS A 507 -11.24 11.82 -28.06
C LYS A 507 -12.48 10.94 -28.16
N ASN A 508 -12.64 9.99 -27.24
CA ASN A 508 -13.77 9.04 -27.27
C ASN A 508 -15.14 9.73 -27.12
N SER A 509 -15.23 10.77 -26.29
CA SER A 509 -16.47 11.54 -26.14
C SER A 509 -16.82 12.39 -27.36
N THR A 510 -15.86 12.70 -28.24
CA THR A 510 -16.18 13.37 -29.52
C THR A 510 -16.92 12.42 -30.44
N GLU A 511 -16.55 11.14 -30.44
CA GLU A 511 -17.21 10.10 -31.24
C GLU A 511 -18.61 9.77 -30.68
N LEU A 512 -18.75 9.68 -29.35
CA LEU A 512 -19.98 9.27 -28.69
C LEU A 512 -20.99 10.41 -28.44
N GLU A 513 -20.53 11.61 -28.09
CA GLU A 513 -21.37 12.75 -27.69
C GLU A 513 -21.37 13.89 -28.73
N GLY A 514 -20.67 13.71 -29.84
CA GLY A 514 -20.46 14.72 -30.88
C GLY A 514 -19.51 15.85 -30.45
N LYS A 515 -19.01 16.62 -31.42
CA LYS A 515 -18.14 17.77 -31.17
C LYS A 515 -18.88 18.80 -30.32
N ASN A 516 -18.28 19.23 -29.21
CA ASN A 516 -18.86 20.23 -28.33
C ASN A 516 -17.77 21.08 -27.64
N PRO A 517 -18.11 22.20 -26.99
CA PRO A 517 -17.11 23.07 -26.38
C PRO A 517 -16.29 22.37 -25.28
N TYR A 518 -16.90 21.45 -24.51
CA TYR A 518 -16.21 20.76 -23.42
C TYR A 518 -15.13 19.81 -23.94
N ASN A 519 -15.45 18.93 -24.90
CA ASN A 519 -14.44 18.02 -25.45
C ASN A 519 -13.37 18.75 -26.27
N SER A 520 -13.73 19.82 -26.98
CA SER A 520 -12.76 20.64 -27.73
C SER A 520 -11.78 21.33 -26.79
N ARG A 521 -12.27 21.99 -25.72
CA ARG A 521 -11.43 22.60 -24.69
C ARG A 521 -10.59 21.56 -23.95
N ALA A 522 -11.18 20.41 -23.60
CA ALA A 522 -10.47 19.33 -22.92
C ALA A 522 -9.30 18.80 -23.76
N LYS A 523 -9.49 18.62 -25.08
CA LYS A 523 -8.41 18.20 -25.98
C LYS A 523 -7.27 19.22 -26.01
N ILE A 524 -7.60 20.50 -26.19
CA ILE A 524 -6.61 21.59 -26.26
C ILE A 524 -5.85 21.68 -24.93
N LEU A 525 -6.57 21.79 -23.81
CA LEU A 525 -5.95 21.91 -22.48
C LEU A 525 -5.10 20.69 -22.14
N SER A 526 -5.56 19.48 -22.45
CA SER A 526 -4.77 18.27 -22.21
C SER A 526 -3.52 18.29 -23.07
N LEU A 527 -3.60 18.66 -24.36
CA LEU A 527 -2.42 18.74 -25.22
C LEU A 527 -1.42 19.81 -24.75
N VAL A 528 -1.91 21.00 -24.39
CA VAL A 528 -1.09 22.06 -23.79
C VAL A 528 -0.42 21.58 -22.52
N SER A 529 -1.14 20.88 -21.64
CA SER A 529 -0.58 20.30 -20.43
C SER A 529 0.47 19.22 -20.72
N LEU A 530 0.26 18.36 -21.72
CA LEU A 530 1.25 17.35 -22.12
C LEU A 530 2.52 18.01 -22.67
N ILE A 531 2.39 19.03 -23.52
CA ILE A 531 3.52 19.79 -24.07
C ILE A 531 4.25 20.51 -22.94
N PHE A 532 3.51 21.22 -22.09
CA PHE A 532 4.06 21.92 -20.93
C PHE A 532 4.82 20.95 -20.01
N THR A 533 4.24 19.78 -19.73
CA THR A 533 4.90 18.77 -18.89
C THR A 533 6.16 18.22 -19.57
N ALA A 534 6.11 17.93 -20.87
CA ALA A 534 7.29 17.44 -21.59
C ALA A 534 8.43 18.47 -21.59
N ILE A 535 8.10 19.75 -21.79
CA ILE A 535 9.05 20.86 -21.65
C ILE A 535 9.58 20.90 -20.23
N TRP A 536 8.70 20.92 -19.22
CA TRP A 536 9.07 21.01 -17.82
C TRP A 536 9.96 19.84 -17.37
N ILE A 537 9.65 18.60 -17.75
CA ILE A 537 10.49 17.43 -17.47
C ILE A 537 11.86 17.59 -18.14
N THR A 538 11.89 18.02 -19.40
CA THR A 538 13.17 18.24 -20.12
C THR A 538 14.01 19.31 -19.43
N LEU A 539 13.38 20.43 -19.04
CA LEU A 539 14.05 21.49 -18.30
C LEU A 539 14.49 21.02 -16.91
N ALA A 540 13.70 20.21 -16.21
CA ALA A 540 14.03 19.67 -14.90
C ALA A 540 15.16 18.63 -14.95
N ILE A 541 15.38 17.97 -16.08
CA ILE A 541 16.53 17.09 -16.32
C ILE A 541 17.81 17.91 -16.54
N ILE A 542 17.71 19.08 -17.16
CA ILE A 542 18.87 19.90 -17.55
C ILE A 542 19.28 20.86 -16.43
N PHE A 543 18.32 21.59 -15.85
CA PHE A 543 18.59 22.62 -14.88
C PHE A 543 18.81 22.06 -13.48
N THR A 544 19.68 22.75 -12.75
CA THR A 544 19.97 22.53 -11.34
C THR A 544 19.62 23.79 -10.55
N PRO A 545 19.44 23.71 -9.21
CA PRO A 545 19.21 24.89 -8.38
C PRO A 545 20.28 25.98 -8.57
N ASN A 546 21.56 25.59 -8.68
CA ASN A 546 22.65 26.53 -8.97
C ASN A 546 22.49 27.26 -10.31
N MET A 547 22.09 26.56 -11.38
CA MET A 547 21.86 27.18 -12.69
C MET A 547 20.72 28.20 -12.68
N LEU A 548 19.77 28.03 -11.74
CA LEU A 548 18.65 28.95 -11.55
C LEU A 548 18.95 30.07 -10.54
N GLY A 549 20.13 30.07 -9.91
CA GLY A 549 20.47 31.03 -8.86
C GLY A 549 19.69 30.84 -7.56
N ILE A 550 19.22 29.61 -7.29
CA ILE A 550 18.46 29.25 -6.07
C ILE A 550 19.29 28.23 -5.28
N PRO A 551 20.32 28.65 -4.53
CA PRO A 551 21.05 27.72 -3.68
C PRO A 551 20.14 27.24 -2.52
N LEU A 552 20.07 25.92 -2.35
CA LEU A 552 19.37 25.15 -1.32
C LEU A 552 20.32 24.72 -0.20
#